data_AF-A0A484M4J7-F1
#
_entry.id   AF-A0A484M4J7-F1
#
_cell.length_a   1.000
_cell.length_b   1.000
_cell.length_c   1.000
_cell.angle_alpha   90.00
_cell.angle_beta   90.00
_cell.angle_gamma   90.00
#
_symmetry.space_group_name_H-M   'P 1'
#
loop_
_entity.id
_entity.type
_entity.pdbx_description
1 polymer ?
#
loop_
_entity_poly.entity_id
_entity_poly.type
_entity_poly.pdbx_seq_one_letter_code
_entity_poly.pdbx_strand_id
1 'polypeptide(L)'
;MADYSKAHICQCLRRISTVCRNSPVTISGDRRKTGAQFVEGVLNLARGLLQMGLQRGDVVAISALNSDLYLEWLLAVSYAGGVTAPLNYRWVSRPTMIYGLC
;
A
#
# COMPACT_ATOMS: atom_id res chain seq x y z
N MET A 1 26.43 13.86 2.16
CA MET A 1 25.26 13.69 1.28
C MET A 1 24.87 12.22 1.31
N ALA A 2 23.78 11.88 2.00
CA ALA A 2 23.38 10.49 2.19
C ALA A 2 22.84 9.91 0.87
N ASP A 3 23.55 8.90 0.35
CA ASP A 3 23.10 8.04 -0.73
C ASP A 3 22.02 7.10 -0.17
N TYR A 4 20.77 7.56 -0.18
CA TYR A 4 19.62 6.74 0.18
C TYR A 4 19.38 5.72 -0.94
N SER A 5 19.99 4.55 -0.75
CA SER A 5 19.72 3.24 -1.38
C SER A 5 18.61 3.25 -2.44
N LYS A 6 19.01 3.06 -3.71
CA LYS A 6 18.17 2.97 -4.91
C LYS A 6 17.25 1.74 -4.91
N ALA A 7 16.34 1.65 -3.95
CA ALA A 7 15.23 0.71 -3.92
C ALA A 7 13.94 1.51 -3.62
N HIS A 8 13.37 2.09 -4.67
CA HIS A 8 12.08 2.78 -4.59
C HIS A 8 10.95 1.77 -4.77
N ILE A 9 9.77 2.01 -4.18
CA ILE A 9 8.62 1.11 -4.31
C ILE A 9 8.25 0.83 -5.78
N CYS A 10 8.46 1.81 -6.65
CA CYS A 10 8.30 1.67 -8.10
C CYS A 10 9.18 0.55 -8.70
N GLN A 11 10.41 0.38 -8.21
CA GLN A 11 11.32 -0.65 -8.68
C GLN A 11 10.86 -2.04 -8.23
N CYS A 12 10.38 -2.16 -6.99
CA CYS A 12 9.81 -3.40 -6.48
C CYS A 12 8.57 -3.81 -7.28
N LEU A 13 7.62 -2.90 -7.50
CA LEU A 13 6.42 -3.15 -8.29
C LEU A 13 6.75 -3.52 -9.74
N ARG A 14 7.70 -2.80 -10.37
CA ARG A 14 8.17 -3.13 -11.71
C ARG A 14 8.75 -4.55 -11.74
N ARG A 15 9.59 -4.92 -10.77
CA ARG A 15 10.20 -6.25 -10.72
C ARG A 15 9.17 -7.36 -10.49
N ILE A 16 8.16 -7.12 -9.66
CA ILE A 16 7.05 -8.06 -9.46
C ILE A 16 6.28 -8.26 -10.76
N SER A 17 5.99 -7.17 -11.48
CA SER A 17 5.24 -7.24 -12.75
C SER A 17 6.00 -7.96 -13.87
N THR A 18 7.34 -7.96 -13.85
CA THR A 18 8.16 -8.59 -14.88
C THR A 18 8.55 -10.02 -14.53
N VAL A 19 9.07 -10.25 -13.32
CA VAL A 19 9.60 -11.57 -12.90
C VAL A 19 8.48 -12.51 -12.46
N CYS A 20 7.48 -12.00 -11.76
CA CYS A 20 6.40 -12.80 -11.17
C CYS A 20 5.05 -12.59 -11.91
N ARG A 21 5.09 -12.19 -13.19
CA ARG A 21 3.93 -11.71 -13.95
C ARG A 21 2.69 -12.62 -13.82
N ASN A 22 2.88 -13.92 -14.07
CA ASN A 22 1.81 -14.93 -14.07
C ASN A 22 1.80 -15.80 -12.81
N SER A 23 2.75 -15.61 -11.91
CA SER A 23 2.85 -16.35 -10.65
C SER A 23 1.97 -15.70 -9.59
N PRO A 24 1.31 -16.48 -8.71
CA PRO A 24 0.57 -15.93 -7.60
C PRO A 24 1.52 -15.22 -6.62
N VAL A 25 1.20 -13.98 -6.27
CA VAL A 25 2.00 -13.16 -5.33
C VAL A 25 1.25 -12.86 -4.03
N THR A 26 -0.07 -12.87 -4.04
CA THR A 26 -0.89 -12.74 -2.84
C THR A 26 -1.97 -13.83 -2.81
N ILE A 27 -2.25 -14.32 -1.60
CA ILE A 27 -3.30 -15.29 -1.31
C ILE A 27 -4.01 -14.81 -0.05
N SER A 28 -5.32 -14.55 -0.13
CA SER A 28 -6.15 -14.14 1.02
C SER A 28 -7.49 -14.85 0.94
N GLY A 29 -7.66 -15.90 1.76
CA GLY A 29 -8.76 -16.85 1.61
C GLY A 29 -8.73 -17.47 0.21
N ASP A 30 -9.86 -17.38 -0.50
CA ASP A 30 -9.99 -17.90 -1.87
C ASP A 30 -9.45 -16.94 -2.95
N ARG A 31 -9.13 -15.69 -2.59
CA ARG A 31 -8.59 -14.71 -3.54
C ARG A 31 -7.10 -14.95 -3.77
N ARG A 32 -6.72 -15.14 -5.02
CA ARG A 32 -5.33 -15.25 -5.48
C ARG A 32 -5.10 -14.22 -6.57
N LYS A 33 -4.06 -13.40 -6.45
CA LYS A 33 -3.68 -12.43 -7.49
C LYS A 33 -2.30 -12.77 -8.04
N THR A 34 -2.18 -12.73 -9.36
CA THR A 34 -0.89 -12.81 -10.04
C THR A 34 -0.10 -11.52 -9.86
N GLY A 35 1.22 -11.55 -10.10
CA GLY A 35 2.05 -10.36 -10.01
C GLY A 35 1.55 -9.21 -10.90
N ALA A 36 1.04 -9.52 -12.09
CA ALA A 36 0.43 -8.52 -12.97
C ALA A 36 -0.83 -7.89 -12.37
N GLN A 37 -1.77 -8.72 -11.90
CA GLN A 37 -3.03 -8.26 -11.31
C GLN A 37 -2.80 -7.42 -10.04
N PHE A 38 -1.86 -7.87 -9.20
CA PHE A 38 -1.51 -7.16 -7.98
C PHE A 38 -0.91 -5.78 -8.26
N VAL A 39 0.07 -5.70 -9.17
CA VAL A 39 0.70 -4.42 -9.52
C VAL A 39 -0.30 -3.48 -10.20
N GLU A 40 -1.15 -4.00 -11.07
CA GLU A 40 -2.22 -3.21 -11.69
C GLU A 40 -3.20 -2.65 -10.65
N GLY A 41 -3.61 -3.47 -9.67
CA GLY A 41 -4.44 -3.05 -8.54
C GLY A 41 -3.82 -1.90 -7.76
N VAL A 42 -2.54 -2.03 -7.38
CA VAL A 42 -1.79 -0.98 -6.67
C VAL A 42 -1.74 0.32 -7.48
N LEU A 43 -1.44 0.24 -8.79
CA LEU A 43 -1.34 1.43 -9.64
C LEU A 43 -2.70 2.12 -9.87
N ASN A 44 -3.78 1.35 -9.95
CA ASN A 44 -5.13 1.90 -10.09
C ASN A 44 -5.59 2.58 -8.81
N LEU A 45 -5.33 1.97 -7.64
CA LEU A 45 -5.58 2.60 -6.34
C LEU A 45 -4.78 3.89 -6.17
N ALA A 46 -3.49 3.88 -6.50
CA ALA A 46 -2.65 5.06 -6.42
C ALA A 46 -3.16 6.20 -7.33
N ARG A 47 -3.60 5.87 -8.55
CA ARG A 47 -4.24 6.84 -9.45
C ARG A 47 -5.52 7.43 -8.85
N GLY A 48 -6.36 6.59 -8.25
CA GLY A 48 -7.57 7.05 -7.56
C GLY A 48 -7.25 7.99 -6.40
N LEU A 49 -6.23 7.69 -5.60
CA LEU A 49 -5.78 8.53 -4.49
C LEU A 49 -5.30 9.91 -4.96
N LEU A 50 -4.49 9.94 -6.03
CA LEU A 50 -4.04 11.20 -6.63
C LEU A 50 -5.21 12.03 -7.18
N GLN A 51 -6.22 11.38 -7.78
CA GLN A 51 -7.43 12.06 -8.25
C GLN A 51 -8.29 12.62 -7.11
N MET A 52 -8.26 11.99 -5.93
CA MET A 52 -8.89 12.52 -4.72
C MET A 52 -8.10 13.67 -4.07
N GLY A 53 -6.94 14.04 -4.64
CA GLY A 53 -6.15 15.16 -4.18
C GLY A 53 -5.01 14.81 -3.22
N LEU A 54 -4.68 13.53 -3.06
CA LEU A 54 -3.53 13.12 -2.23
C LEU A 54 -2.24 13.75 -2.77
N GLN A 55 -1.53 14.47 -1.91
CA GLN A 55 -0.27 15.10 -2.21
C GLN A 55 0.91 14.34 -1.59
N ARG A 56 2.12 14.63 -2.07
CA ARG A 56 3.34 14.05 -1.50
C ARG A 56 3.53 14.55 -0.09
N GLY A 57 3.78 13.64 0.84
CA GLY A 57 3.92 13.94 2.26
C GLY A 57 2.62 13.86 3.06
N ASP A 58 1.47 13.74 2.40
CA ASP A 58 0.20 13.56 3.10
C ASP A 58 0.16 12.24 3.85
N VAL A 59 -0.43 12.25 5.04
CA VAL A 59 -0.58 11.05 5.88
C VAL A 59 -1.94 10.42 5.62
N VAL A 60 -1.95 9.15 5.24
CA VAL A 60 -3.16 8.36 5.01
C VAL A 60 -3.32 7.33 6.12
N ALA A 61 -4.35 7.53 6.94
CA ALA A 61 -4.75 6.58 7.95
C ALA A 61 -5.47 5.39 7.31
N ILE A 62 -5.04 4.16 7.61
CA ILE A 62 -5.67 2.94 7.07
C ILE A 62 -6.12 2.07 8.24
N SER A 63 -7.43 1.90 8.38
CA SER A 63 -8.05 0.97 9.33
C SER A 63 -8.73 -0.15 8.56
N ALA A 64 -8.06 -1.30 8.43
CA ALA A 64 -8.59 -2.46 7.72
C ALA A 64 -8.02 -3.77 8.28
N LEU A 65 -8.63 -4.89 7.89
CA LEU A 65 -8.14 -6.22 8.23
C LEU A 65 -6.85 -6.54 7.47
N ASN A 66 -5.94 -7.27 8.10
CA ASN A 66 -4.74 -7.81 7.46
C ASN A 66 -5.13 -8.75 6.30
N SER A 67 -5.11 -8.21 5.09
CA SER A 67 -5.60 -8.85 3.86
C SER A 67 -4.76 -8.41 2.67
N ASP A 68 -4.97 -9.04 1.52
CA ASP A 68 -4.33 -8.64 0.25
C ASP A 68 -4.65 -7.18 -0.11
N LEU A 69 -5.88 -6.72 0.17
CA LEU A 69 -6.31 -5.35 -0.06
C LEU A 69 -5.56 -4.35 0.82
N TYR A 70 -5.34 -4.70 2.10
CA TYR A 70 -4.57 -3.84 3.00
C TYR A 70 -3.13 -3.64 2.50
N LEU A 71 -2.51 -4.70 1.98
CA LEU A 71 -1.21 -4.61 1.34
C LEU A 71 -1.23 -3.69 0.11
N GLU A 72 -2.25 -3.81 -0.74
CA GLU A 72 -2.39 -2.93 -1.92
C GLU A 72 -2.52 -1.45 -1.53
N TRP A 73 -3.28 -1.15 -0.49
CA TRP A 73 -3.42 0.21 0.05
C TRP A 73 -2.10 0.78 0.55
N LEU A 74 -1.32 0.00 1.32
CA LEU A 74 0.00 0.44 1.81
C LEU A 74 0.95 0.81 0.67
N LEU A 75 0.97 -0.03 -0.37
CA LEU A 75 1.83 0.18 -1.53
C LEU A 75 1.33 1.32 -2.42
N ALA A 76 0.01 1.49 -2.55
CA ALA A 76 -0.59 2.55 -3.36
C ALA A 76 -0.31 3.94 -2.77
N VAL A 77 -0.47 4.11 -1.45
CA VAL A 77 -0.14 5.36 -0.74
C VAL A 77 1.35 5.67 -0.88
N SER A 78 2.20 4.67 -0.65
CA SER A 78 3.65 4.81 -0.79
C SER A 78 4.05 5.15 -2.24
N TYR A 79 3.38 4.58 -3.23
CA TYR A 79 3.60 4.86 -4.65
C TYR A 79 3.18 6.29 -5.03
N ALA A 80 2.09 6.79 -4.46
CA ALA A 80 1.64 8.17 -4.62
C ALA A 80 2.56 9.19 -3.91
N GLY A 81 3.46 8.72 -3.03
CA GLY A 81 4.35 9.55 -2.23
C GLY A 81 3.74 10.06 -0.92
N GLY A 82 2.63 9.45 -0.49
CA GLY A 82 2.05 9.66 0.84
C GLY A 82 2.70 8.76 1.90
N VAL A 83 2.41 9.05 3.15
CA VAL A 83 2.87 8.30 4.32
C VAL A 83 1.69 7.49 4.88
N THR A 84 1.87 6.19 5.07
CA THR A 84 0.81 5.34 5.64
C THR A 84 0.84 5.38 7.17
N ALA A 85 -0.29 5.67 7.80
CA ALA A 85 -0.51 5.52 9.23
C ALA A 85 -1.43 4.30 9.49
N PRO A 86 -0.86 3.10 9.68
CA PRO A 86 -1.66 1.89 9.88
C PRO A 86 -2.33 1.91 11.26
N LEU A 87 -3.66 1.79 11.27
CA LEU A 87 -4.44 1.69 12.49
C LEU A 87 -4.80 0.23 12.75
N ASN A 88 -4.32 -0.31 13.88
CA ASN A 88 -4.68 -1.65 14.31
C ASN A 88 -6.16 -1.69 14.71
N TYR A 89 -7.00 -2.26 13.84
CA TYR A 89 -8.42 -2.51 14.11
C TYR A 89 -8.68 -3.41 15.34
N ARG A 90 -7.65 -4.04 15.92
CA ARG A 90 -7.78 -4.85 17.14
C ARG A 90 -7.77 -4.01 18.42
N TRP A 91 -7.42 -2.72 18.32
CA TRP A 91 -7.25 -1.80 19.46
C TRP A 91 -8.39 -0.78 19.59
N VAL A 92 -9.51 -0.97 18.87
CA VAL A 92 -10.65 -0.02 18.80
C VAL A 92 -11.26 0.33 20.17
N SER A 93 -10.98 -0.43 21.21
CA SER A 93 -11.49 -0.20 22.56
C SER A 93 -10.61 0.68 23.46
N ARG A 94 -9.47 1.21 22.99
CA ARG A 94 -8.62 2.12 23.77
C ARG A 94 -8.56 3.53 23.15
N PRO A 95 -8.52 4.60 23.98
CA PRO A 95 -8.44 5.99 23.52
C PRO A 95 -7.18 6.33 22.72
N THR A 96 -6.24 5.39 22.60
CA THR A 96 -4.95 5.54 21.91
C THR A 96 -5.09 5.81 20.40
N MET A 97 -6.22 5.48 19.77
CA MET A 97 -6.43 5.73 18.33
C MET A 97 -6.46 7.23 17.99
N ILE A 98 -6.94 8.08 18.91
CA ILE A 98 -7.12 9.53 18.67
C ILE A 98 -5.76 10.26 18.67
N TYR A 99 -4.80 9.75 19.45
CA TYR A 99 -3.47 10.37 19.57
C TYR A 99 -2.47 9.96 18.48
N GLY A 100 -2.76 8.89 17.71
CA GLY A 100 -1.87 8.41 16.65
C GLY A 100 -1.99 9.15 15.31
N LEU A 101 -2.92 10.11 15.21
CA LEU A 101 -3.21 10.90 14.01
C LEU A 101 -2.95 12.41 14.19
N CYS A 102 -2.43 12.82 15.35
CA CYS A 102 -2.04 14.21 15.65
C CYS A 102 -0.55 14.43 15.43
#